data_AF-A0A1Q6R6G3-F1
#
_entry.id   AF-A0A1Q6R6G3-F1
#
_cell.length_a   1.000
_cell.length_b   1.000
_cell.length_c   1.000
_cell.angle_alpha   90.00
_cell.angle_beta   90.00
_cell.angle_gamma   90.00
#
_symmetry.space_group_name_H-M   'P 1'
#
loop_
_entity.id
_entity.type
_entity.pdbx_description
1 polymer ?
#
loop_
_entity_poly.entity_id
_entity_poly.type
_entity_poly.pdbx_seq_one_letter_code
_entity_poly.pdbx_strand_id
1 'polypeptide(L)'
;MSYIDTIYIITAVVFYLFSYIYYLKISHGLGNKATYLQLRRFIPCAILSVLPAALAGLPLTSPLFVIPTIIAILWIVAYPTLYFISNHKVSSDFEFHFEAVFGLYFIAWISSLGIIMQQISWLAIPATILITVAELIMLSIPVAQLIYYGLYKACINENGMEMIQETHYNEIIEFIKSMPLVLNIVTFLGSICVTATALFVNYQEMIIQKNTPIVNLAIIAAIAIFLSTYLWKKKHGVFIRTAIVEFYLDVKEYLATNLQYSQNMQERISELQVTLLNKTDKPHTILLVIGESASRDYMKAFNKDYKFDTTPWLNKMAQSKNFILFPNAFSILPHTVTAVSNAMTEINQYNDKKFYESCSIIDIAHAAGYKVHWYSNQGHLGCADTPVTLIANTADVAKWTKQELNQVQYDESLLPYLDELDPEKNNFLVIHLKGNHFNFLNRFPESFTKFGTPGKYDLEVNYADSIAYTDYVLEQIFNYAKDKLNLQAMVYFSDHATVPDKRRSPNFEGLASVRIPFFTYFADDYIAQHQEVYDTLKKHENFYWTNDLAYELLCSILDIKSNHFDEANSLASEKFKYKRKDLRTNCGQTKL
;
A
#
# COMPACT_ATOMS: atom_id res chain seq x y z
N MET A 1 19.28 8.29 -54.55
CA MET A 1 19.47 8.61 -53.12
C MET A 1 18.65 9.85 -52.84
N SER A 2 17.53 9.71 -52.13
CA SER A 2 16.83 10.88 -51.59
C SER A 2 17.74 11.51 -50.54
N TYR A 3 18.07 12.80 -50.68
CA TYR A 3 18.73 13.53 -49.60
C TYR A 3 17.80 13.47 -48.38
N ILE A 4 18.31 12.99 -47.24
CA ILE A 4 17.59 13.14 -45.97
C ILE A 4 17.59 14.63 -45.65
N ASP A 5 16.40 15.19 -45.43
CA ASP A 5 16.26 16.60 -45.05
C ASP A 5 17.09 16.86 -43.78
N THR A 6 17.83 17.97 -43.79
CA THR A 6 18.71 18.37 -42.69
C THR A 6 17.94 18.50 -41.37
N ILE A 7 16.64 18.79 -41.43
CA ILE A 7 15.79 18.92 -40.24
C ILE A 7 15.69 17.64 -39.41
N TYR A 8 15.71 16.46 -40.05
CA TYR A 8 15.69 15.17 -39.34
C TYR A 8 16.99 14.92 -38.59
N ILE A 9 18.13 15.30 -39.20
CA ILE A 9 19.46 15.18 -38.59
C ILE A 9 19.56 16.10 -37.37
N ILE A 10 19.14 17.36 -37.52
CA ILE A 10 19.11 18.32 -36.41
C ILE A 10 18.24 17.79 -35.27
N THR A 11 17.06 17.24 -35.57
CA THR A 11 16.15 16.70 -34.55
C THR A 11 16.77 15.51 -33.81
N ALA A 12 17.43 14.59 -34.51
CA ALA A 12 18.13 13.48 -33.88
C ALA A 12 19.27 13.96 -32.96
N VAL A 13 20.03 14.99 -33.37
CA VAL A 13 21.06 15.60 -32.52
C VAL A 13 20.44 16.26 -31.29
N VAL A 14 19.32 16.97 -31.43
CA VAL A 14 18.61 17.59 -30.31
C VAL A 14 18.13 16.54 -29.31
N PHE A 15 17.50 15.46 -29.78
CA PHE A 15 17.06 14.37 -28.91
C PHE A 15 18.21 13.67 -28.20
N TYR A 16 19.32 13.46 -28.89
CA TYR A 16 20.53 12.92 -28.27
C TYR A 16 21.06 13.82 -27.15
N LEU A 17 21.25 15.10 -27.45
CA LEU A 17 21.79 16.07 -26.49
C LEU A 17 20.84 16.25 -25.30
N PHE A 18 19.54 16.36 -25.56
CA PHE A 18 18.51 16.44 -24.52
C PHE A 18 18.60 15.23 -23.58
N SER A 19 18.48 14.02 -24.12
CA SER A 19 18.48 12.80 -23.31
C SER A 19 19.78 12.61 -22.54
N TYR A 20 20.93 12.87 -23.16
CA TYR A 20 22.23 12.70 -22.51
C TYR A 20 22.50 13.75 -21.44
N ILE A 21 22.32 15.04 -21.75
CA ILE A 21 22.55 16.12 -20.79
C ILE A 21 21.57 16.02 -19.62
N TYR A 22 20.30 15.69 -19.90
CA TYR A 22 19.30 15.49 -18.85
C TYR A 22 19.68 14.31 -17.94
N TYR A 23 20.04 13.15 -18.52
CA TYR A 23 20.50 11.99 -17.76
C TYR A 23 21.68 12.32 -16.82
N LEU A 24 22.68 13.07 -17.31
CA LEU A 24 23.81 13.49 -16.47
C LEU A 24 23.41 14.42 -15.33
N LYS A 25 22.44 15.31 -15.56
CA LYS A 25 21.98 16.26 -14.54
C LYS A 25 21.09 15.61 -13.48
N ILE A 26 20.29 14.63 -13.88
CA ILE A 26 19.27 14.03 -13.01
C ILE A 26 19.74 12.77 -12.29
N SER A 27 20.90 12.25 -12.65
CA SER A 27 21.51 11.11 -11.96
C SER A 27 22.45 11.59 -10.87
N HIS A 28 22.59 10.80 -9.80
CA HIS A 28 23.50 11.09 -8.69
C HIS A 28 24.54 9.97 -8.55
N GLY A 29 25.77 10.30 -8.14
CA GLY A 29 26.82 9.29 -7.91
C GLY A 29 27.32 8.54 -9.16
N LEU A 30 27.12 9.07 -10.37
CA LEU A 30 27.48 8.38 -11.62
C LEU A 30 28.98 8.09 -11.73
N GLY A 31 29.33 6.82 -11.93
CA GLY A 31 30.68 6.40 -12.31
C GLY A 31 30.98 6.62 -13.79
N ASN A 32 32.26 6.83 -14.13
CA ASN A 32 32.73 7.05 -15.51
C ASN A 32 32.21 6.00 -16.52
N LYS A 33 32.18 4.72 -16.11
CA LYS A 33 31.70 3.63 -16.97
C LYS A 33 30.23 3.83 -17.40
N ALA A 34 29.37 4.22 -16.47
CA ALA A 34 27.95 4.49 -16.75
C ALA A 34 27.81 5.69 -17.69
N THR A 35 28.51 6.79 -17.38
CA THR A 35 28.57 8.00 -18.22
C THR A 35 28.92 7.71 -19.68
N TYR A 36 30.00 6.96 -19.93
CA TYR A 36 30.42 6.64 -21.30
C TYR A 36 29.53 5.61 -21.99
N LEU A 37 28.93 4.69 -21.23
CA LEU A 37 28.00 3.71 -21.80
C LEU A 37 26.74 4.41 -22.32
N GLN A 38 26.15 5.30 -21.53
CA GLN A 38 24.92 6.00 -21.95
C GLN A 38 25.19 7.06 -23.02
N LEU A 39 26.37 7.70 -23.02
CA LEU A 39 26.84 8.57 -24.10
C LEU A 39 26.73 7.87 -25.47
N ARG A 40 27.12 6.59 -25.54
CA ARG A 40 27.06 5.80 -26.77
C ARG A 40 25.68 5.23 -27.02
N ARG A 41 24.96 4.80 -25.98
CA ARG A 41 23.64 4.18 -26.10
C ARG A 41 22.59 5.13 -26.68
N PHE A 42 22.61 6.40 -26.29
CA PHE A 42 21.57 7.34 -26.74
C PHE A 42 21.71 7.78 -28.20
N ILE A 43 22.88 7.60 -28.83
CA ILE A 43 23.09 7.92 -30.26
C ILE A 43 22.15 7.10 -31.16
N PRO A 44 22.18 5.75 -31.15
CA PRO A 44 21.27 4.95 -31.96
C PRO A 44 19.80 5.14 -31.56
N CYS A 45 19.50 5.42 -30.28
CA CYS A 45 18.14 5.75 -29.84
C CYS A 45 17.60 7.00 -30.54
N ALA A 46 18.39 8.09 -30.53
CA ALA A 46 17.99 9.35 -31.11
C ALA A 46 17.89 9.28 -32.63
N ILE A 47 18.80 8.56 -33.31
CA ILE A 47 18.69 8.31 -34.75
C ILE A 47 17.42 7.54 -35.07
N LEU A 48 17.15 6.43 -34.36
CA LEU A 48 15.96 5.61 -34.61
C LEU A 48 14.65 6.35 -34.33
N SER A 49 14.62 7.26 -33.35
CA SER A 49 13.42 8.05 -33.03
C SER A 49 12.92 8.91 -34.19
N VAL A 50 13.80 9.30 -35.12
CA VAL A 50 13.48 10.18 -36.26
C VAL A 50 13.49 9.44 -37.59
N LEU A 51 14.18 8.29 -37.67
CA LEU A 51 14.42 7.56 -38.92
C LEU A 51 13.12 7.13 -39.66
N PRO A 52 12.06 6.62 -39.00
CA PRO A 52 10.82 6.28 -39.70
C PRO A 52 10.18 7.50 -40.39
N ALA A 53 10.15 8.64 -39.69
CA ALA A 53 9.63 9.89 -40.24
C ALA A 53 10.47 10.37 -41.43
N ALA A 54 11.79 10.29 -41.34
CA ALA A 54 12.70 10.65 -42.43
C ALA A 54 12.54 9.76 -43.67
N LEU A 55 12.39 8.44 -43.47
CA LEU A 55 12.20 7.46 -44.54
C LEU A 55 10.85 7.62 -45.26
N ALA A 56 9.82 8.06 -44.54
CA ALA A 56 8.47 8.28 -45.08
C ALA A 56 8.23 9.71 -45.58
N GLY A 57 9.18 10.64 -45.41
CA GLY A 57 8.95 12.06 -45.65
C GLY A 57 7.81 12.63 -44.79
N LEU A 58 7.64 12.10 -43.57
CA LEU A 58 6.64 12.55 -42.61
C LEU A 58 7.11 13.88 -42.01
N PRO A 59 6.36 15.00 -42.16
CA PRO A 59 6.71 16.24 -41.49
C PRO A 59 6.79 16.03 -39.99
N LEU A 60 7.78 16.63 -39.33
CA LEU A 60 7.94 16.54 -37.87
C LEU A 60 6.81 17.22 -37.08
N THR A 61 5.93 17.95 -37.77
CA THR A 61 4.68 18.50 -37.24
C THR A 61 3.50 17.52 -37.32
N SER A 62 3.67 16.36 -37.97
CA SER A 62 2.62 15.33 -38.06
C SER A 62 2.25 14.85 -36.65
N PRO A 63 0.95 14.63 -36.36
CA PRO A 63 0.51 14.00 -35.13
C PRO A 63 1.22 12.67 -34.81
N LEU A 64 1.51 11.87 -35.84
CA LEU A 64 2.24 10.59 -35.72
C LEU A 64 3.67 10.73 -35.20
N PHE A 65 4.21 11.94 -35.18
CA PHE A 65 5.51 12.25 -34.62
C PHE A 65 5.39 13.11 -33.35
N VAL A 66 4.56 14.15 -33.37
CA VAL A 66 4.44 15.13 -32.28
C VAL A 66 3.84 14.51 -31.02
N ILE A 67 2.73 13.79 -31.12
CA ILE A 67 2.05 13.19 -29.95
C ILE A 67 2.97 12.19 -29.23
N PRO A 68 3.57 11.19 -29.90
CA PRO A 68 4.48 10.28 -29.22
C PRO A 68 5.76 10.97 -28.75
N THR A 69 6.20 12.07 -29.39
CA THR A 69 7.32 12.89 -28.87
C THR A 69 6.97 13.56 -27.55
N ILE A 70 5.77 14.14 -27.41
CA ILE A 70 5.31 14.75 -26.15
C ILE A 70 5.26 13.68 -25.05
N ILE A 71 4.68 12.52 -25.33
CA ILE A 71 4.61 11.40 -24.39
C ILE A 71 6.00 10.92 -24.01
N ALA A 72 6.90 10.77 -24.99
CA ALA A 72 8.29 10.39 -24.76
C ALA A 72 9.01 11.38 -23.84
N ILE A 73 8.88 12.70 -24.08
CA ILE A 73 9.48 13.71 -23.21
C ILE A 73 8.93 13.59 -21.79
N LEU A 74 7.60 13.47 -21.62
CA LEU A 74 6.98 13.27 -20.31
C LEU A 74 7.52 12.02 -19.61
N TRP A 75 7.68 10.92 -20.34
CA TRP A 75 8.24 9.67 -19.82
C TRP A 75 9.69 9.83 -19.35
N ILE A 76 10.52 10.48 -20.17
CA ILE A 76 11.93 10.74 -19.86
C ILE A 76 12.09 11.59 -18.61
N VAL A 77 11.20 12.58 -18.42
CA VAL A 77 11.39 13.58 -17.37
C VAL A 77 10.65 13.29 -16.07
N ALA A 78 9.43 12.72 -16.13
CA ALA A 78 8.54 12.63 -14.98
C ALA A 78 9.19 11.87 -13.81
N TYR A 79 9.34 10.55 -13.91
CA TYR A 79 9.88 9.76 -12.81
C TYR A 79 11.27 10.25 -12.35
N PRO A 80 12.27 10.44 -13.25
CA PRO A 80 13.61 10.82 -12.81
C PRO A 80 13.66 12.17 -12.11
N THR A 81 12.88 13.16 -12.57
CA THR A 81 12.81 14.47 -11.91
C THR A 81 12.19 14.35 -10.53
N LEU A 82 11.06 13.66 -10.43
CA LEU A 82 10.35 13.50 -9.16
C LEU A 82 11.20 12.73 -8.14
N TYR A 83 11.91 11.69 -8.57
CA TYR A 83 12.83 10.93 -7.73
C TYR A 83 14.03 11.78 -7.29
N PHE A 84 14.66 12.52 -8.22
CA PHE A 84 15.78 13.39 -7.88
C PHE A 84 15.38 14.42 -6.82
N ILE A 85 14.26 15.12 -7.01
CA ILE A 85 13.79 16.11 -6.03
C ILE A 85 13.56 15.47 -4.66
N SER A 86 12.99 14.26 -4.63
CA SER A 86 12.67 13.54 -3.40
C SER A 86 13.91 13.00 -2.67
N ASN A 87 14.90 12.48 -3.40
CA ASN A 87 15.92 11.57 -2.83
C ASN A 87 17.38 12.01 -3.01
N HIS A 88 17.70 13.05 -3.80
CA HIS A 88 19.11 13.43 -4.08
C HIS A 88 19.96 13.81 -2.85
N LYS A 89 19.32 14.13 -1.72
CA LYS A 89 20.02 14.47 -0.47
C LYS A 89 20.34 13.26 0.41
N VAL A 90 19.68 12.13 0.16
CA VAL A 90 19.73 10.94 1.02
C VAL A 90 20.28 9.70 0.31
N SER A 91 20.07 9.57 -1.00
CA SER A 91 20.61 8.48 -1.80
C SER A 91 22.01 8.82 -2.33
N SER A 92 22.98 7.92 -2.15
CA SER A 92 24.37 8.08 -2.61
C SER A 92 24.53 8.03 -4.12
N ASP A 93 23.70 7.24 -4.79
CA ASP A 93 23.80 6.97 -6.23
C ASP A 93 22.46 6.46 -6.79
N PHE A 94 22.10 6.94 -7.98
CA PHE A 94 20.95 6.47 -8.76
C PHE A 94 21.02 6.97 -10.20
N GLU A 95 20.44 6.20 -11.12
CA GLU A 95 20.37 6.54 -12.54
C GLU A 95 19.11 5.97 -13.22
N PHE A 96 18.59 6.68 -14.23
CA PHE A 96 17.33 6.31 -14.90
C PHE A 96 17.45 6.30 -16.43
N HIS A 97 18.49 5.62 -16.92
CA HIS A 97 18.81 5.63 -18.34
C HIS A 97 17.77 4.93 -19.23
N PHE A 98 16.99 3.98 -18.70
CA PHE A 98 15.94 3.29 -19.46
C PHE A 98 14.74 4.18 -19.80
N GLU A 99 14.49 5.27 -19.06
CA GLU A 99 13.45 6.23 -19.41
C GLU A 99 13.74 6.92 -20.74
N ALA A 100 15.00 7.36 -20.92
CA ALA A 100 15.51 7.92 -22.18
C ALA A 100 15.46 6.93 -23.34
N VAL A 101 15.87 5.67 -23.10
CA VAL A 101 15.85 4.61 -24.11
C VAL A 101 14.42 4.31 -24.54
N PHE A 102 13.51 4.12 -23.59
CA PHE A 102 12.12 3.81 -23.85
C PHE A 102 11.42 4.95 -24.60
N GLY A 103 11.52 6.18 -24.08
CA GLY A 103 10.86 7.34 -24.69
C GLY A 103 11.27 7.55 -26.15
N LEU A 104 12.57 7.54 -26.46
CA LEU A 104 13.06 7.72 -27.84
C LEU A 104 12.61 6.59 -28.77
N TYR A 105 12.63 5.33 -28.29
CA TYR A 105 12.15 4.20 -29.08
C TYR A 105 10.63 4.14 -29.21
N PHE A 106 9.87 4.70 -28.27
CA PHE A 106 8.43 4.82 -28.37
C PHE A 106 8.02 5.72 -29.54
N ILE A 107 8.74 6.83 -29.77
CA ILE A 107 8.55 7.70 -30.95
C ILE A 107 8.71 6.89 -32.24
N ALA A 108 9.82 6.15 -32.35
CA ALA A 108 10.12 5.32 -33.51
C ALA A 108 9.08 4.21 -33.72
N TRP A 109 8.58 3.62 -32.63
CA TRP A 109 7.63 2.50 -32.68
C TRP A 109 6.24 2.96 -33.14
N ILE A 110 5.68 4.01 -32.52
CA ILE A 110 4.37 4.56 -32.88
C ILE A 110 4.38 5.11 -34.30
N SER A 111 5.40 5.91 -34.65
CA SER A 111 5.50 6.48 -36.00
C SER A 111 5.64 5.38 -37.07
N SER A 112 6.46 4.35 -36.82
CA SER A 112 6.59 3.21 -37.75
C SER A 112 5.25 2.49 -37.96
N LEU A 113 4.52 2.17 -36.89
CA LEU A 113 3.22 1.51 -36.99
C LEU A 113 2.21 2.38 -37.74
N GLY A 114 2.14 3.66 -37.40
CA GLY A 114 1.26 4.63 -38.06
C GLY A 114 1.53 4.75 -39.57
N ILE A 115 2.80 4.91 -39.96
CA ILE A 115 3.21 5.03 -41.37
C ILE A 115 2.85 3.78 -42.17
N ILE A 116 3.06 2.58 -41.60
CA ILE A 116 2.70 1.30 -42.25
C ILE A 116 1.18 1.21 -42.45
N MET A 117 0.39 1.57 -41.43
CA MET A 117 -1.08 1.51 -41.51
C MET A 117 -1.66 2.57 -42.46
N GLN A 118 -1.02 3.75 -42.57
CA GLN A 118 -1.38 4.80 -43.55
C GLN A 118 -1.29 4.32 -45.02
N GLN A 119 -0.58 3.23 -45.31
CA GLN A 119 -0.49 2.67 -46.67
C GLN A 119 -1.79 2.00 -47.12
N ILE A 120 -2.72 1.71 -46.20
CA ILE A 120 -3.92 0.91 -46.46
C ILE A 120 -5.15 1.68 -45.97
N SER A 121 -5.92 2.27 -46.89
CA SER A 121 -7.01 3.19 -46.57
C SER A 121 -8.09 2.63 -45.64
N TRP A 122 -8.47 1.36 -45.79
CA TRP A 122 -9.48 0.73 -44.94
C TRP A 122 -8.99 0.49 -43.50
N LEU A 123 -7.69 0.58 -43.24
CA LEU A 123 -7.12 0.50 -41.90
C LEU A 123 -7.17 1.83 -41.12
N ALA A 124 -7.58 2.95 -41.73
CA ALA A 124 -7.51 4.26 -41.05
C ALA A 124 -8.24 4.29 -39.69
N ILE A 125 -9.44 3.72 -39.61
CA ILE A 125 -10.22 3.65 -38.35
C ILE A 125 -9.55 2.72 -37.32
N PRO A 126 -9.29 1.42 -37.61
CA PRO A 126 -8.66 0.55 -36.62
C PRO A 126 -7.24 1.01 -36.23
N ALA A 127 -6.49 1.63 -37.15
CA ALA A 127 -5.19 2.24 -36.86
C ALA A 127 -5.31 3.40 -35.88
N THR A 128 -6.27 4.29 -36.10
CA THR A 128 -6.55 5.42 -35.20
C THR A 128 -6.83 4.92 -33.79
N ILE A 129 -7.69 3.91 -33.65
CA ILE A 129 -8.04 3.34 -32.35
C ILE A 129 -6.80 2.73 -31.69
N LEU A 130 -6.03 1.90 -32.41
CA LEU A 130 -4.85 1.24 -31.89
C LEU A 130 -3.78 2.24 -31.40
N ILE A 131 -3.43 3.22 -32.24
CA ILE A 131 -2.42 4.23 -31.93
C ILE A 131 -2.88 5.10 -30.76
N THR A 132 -4.13 5.58 -30.80
CA THR A 132 -4.66 6.44 -29.73
C THR A 132 -4.71 5.71 -28.39
N VAL A 133 -5.12 4.44 -28.37
CA VAL A 133 -5.11 3.64 -27.13
C VAL A 133 -3.69 3.45 -26.60
N ALA A 134 -2.72 3.13 -27.47
CA ALA A 134 -1.32 3.00 -27.05
C ALA A 134 -0.77 4.32 -26.49
N GLU A 135 -1.05 5.45 -27.13
CA GLU A 135 -0.67 6.78 -26.68
C GLU A 135 -1.31 7.15 -25.32
N LEU A 136 -2.61 6.91 -25.15
CA LEU A 136 -3.32 7.23 -23.91
C LEU A 136 -2.84 6.37 -22.74
N ILE A 137 -2.57 5.07 -22.96
CA ILE A 137 -2.00 4.20 -21.93
C ILE A 137 -0.60 4.71 -21.52
N MET A 138 0.26 5.02 -22.49
CA MET A 138 1.61 5.52 -22.19
C MET A 138 1.60 6.93 -21.56
N LEU A 139 0.63 7.78 -21.91
CA LEU A 139 0.45 9.09 -21.29
C LEU A 139 -0.06 8.99 -19.84
N SER A 140 -0.92 8.01 -19.54
CA SER A 140 -1.55 7.87 -18.21
C SER A 140 -0.55 7.68 -17.09
N ILE A 141 0.58 7.00 -17.35
CA ILE A 141 1.61 6.66 -16.36
C ILE A 141 2.36 7.90 -15.85
N PRO A 142 3.02 8.73 -16.68
CA PRO A 142 3.67 9.95 -16.20
C PRO A 142 2.66 10.97 -15.65
N VAL A 143 1.43 11.04 -16.19
CA VAL A 143 0.37 11.87 -15.61
C VAL A 143 0.01 11.42 -14.20
N ALA A 144 -0.15 10.11 -13.97
CA ALA A 144 -0.42 9.55 -12.64
C ALA A 144 0.72 9.87 -11.65
N GLN A 145 1.98 9.79 -12.09
CA GLN A 145 3.14 10.16 -11.27
C GLN A 145 3.15 11.65 -10.90
N LEU A 146 2.82 12.53 -11.86
CA LEU A 146 2.73 13.98 -11.61
C LEU A 146 1.58 14.32 -10.66
N ILE A 147 0.42 13.68 -10.82
CA ILE A 147 -0.71 13.81 -9.89
C ILE A 147 -0.30 13.34 -8.50
N TYR A 148 0.29 12.14 -8.39
CA TYR A 148 0.76 11.58 -7.13
C TYR A 148 1.72 12.52 -6.42
N TYR A 149 2.74 13.03 -7.12
CA TYR A 149 3.68 14.00 -6.56
C TYR A 149 3.01 15.33 -6.20
N GLY A 150 2.05 15.80 -7.02
CA GLY A 150 1.26 16.98 -6.74
C GLY A 150 0.53 16.88 -5.40
N LEU A 151 0.00 15.70 -5.10
CA LEU A 151 -0.76 15.39 -3.88
C LEU A 151 0.12 15.13 -2.66
N TYR A 152 1.18 14.32 -2.80
CA TYR A 152 1.97 13.82 -1.67
C TYR A 152 3.36 14.46 -1.52
N LYS A 153 3.77 15.29 -2.48
CA LYS A 153 5.10 15.95 -2.53
C LYS A 153 6.28 14.97 -2.47
N ALA A 154 6.05 13.73 -2.86
CA ALA A 154 7.03 12.66 -2.92
C ALA A 154 6.79 11.81 -4.18
N CYS A 155 7.85 11.23 -4.73
CA CYS A 155 7.71 10.27 -5.83
C CYS A 155 7.10 8.95 -5.34
N ILE A 156 6.54 8.17 -6.27
CA ILE A 156 6.07 6.82 -5.96
C ILE A 156 7.29 5.97 -5.57
N ASN A 157 7.26 5.43 -4.35
CA ASN A 157 8.21 4.48 -3.79
C ASN A 157 7.52 3.11 -3.58
N GLU A 158 8.24 2.15 -2.98
CA GLU A 158 7.74 0.80 -2.67
C GLU A 158 6.42 0.85 -1.88
N ASN A 159 6.40 1.56 -0.76
CA ASN A 159 5.21 1.80 0.08
C ASN A 159 4.00 2.33 -0.71
N GLY A 160 4.23 3.31 -1.58
CA GLY A 160 3.18 3.87 -2.44
C GLY A 160 2.68 2.88 -3.48
N MET A 161 3.57 2.07 -4.05
CA MET A 161 3.25 1.04 -5.04
C MET A 161 2.49 -0.14 -4.42
N GLU A 162 2.91 -0.60 -3.24
CA GLU A 162 2.19 -1.60 -2.43
C GLU A 162 0.77 -1.14 -2.18
N MET A 163 0.60 0.08 -1.63
CA MET A 163 -0.72 0.64 -1.38
C MET A 163 -1.57 0.69 -2.66
N ILE A 164 -1.01 1.07 -3.81
CA ILE A 164 -1.73 1.07 -5.11
C ILE A 164 -2.18 -0.34 -5.51
N GLN A 165 -1.33 -1.35 -5.33
CA GLN A 165 -1.64 -2.74 -5.71
C GLN A 165 -2.61 -3.42 -4.72
N GLU A 166 -2.59 -3.01 -3.46
CA GLU A 166 -3.49 -3.50 -2.40
C GLU A 166 -4.83 -2.76 -2.35
N THR A 167 -4.92 -1.56 -2.95
CA THR A 167 -6.13 -0.73 -2.94
C THR A 167 -7.31 -1.47 -3.55
N HIS A 168 -8.43 -1.44 -2.82
CA HIS A 168 -9.64 -2.14 -3.21
C HIS A 168 -10.67 -1.24 -3.95
N TYR A 169 -11.56 -1.78 -4.78
CA TYR A 169 -12.50 -0.97 -5.58
C TYR A 169 -13.44 -0.10 -4.72
N ASN A 170 -13.87 -0.57 -3.55
CA ASN A 170 -14.66 0.24 -2.61
C ASN A 170 -13.84 1.42 -2.08
N GLU A 171 -12.54 1.25 -1.86
CA GLU A 171 -11.64 2.35 -1.44
C GLU A 171 -11.42 3.34 -2.59
N ILE A 172 -11.36 2.89 -3.84
CA ILE A 172 -11.35 3.77 -5.02
C ILE A 172 -12.64 4.60 -5.06
N ILE A 173 -13.80 3.98 -4.83
CA ILE A 173 -15.09 4.68 -4.80
C ILE A 173 -15.15 5.68 -3.64
N GLU A 174 -14.72 5.29 -2.43
CA GLU A 174 -14.65 6.19 -1.28
C GLU A 174 -13.69 7.35 -1.52
N PHE A 175 -12.54 7.10 -2.15
CA PHE A 175 -11.57 8.13 -2.53
C PHE A 175 -12.18 9.13 -3.51
N ILE A 176 -12.84 8.66 -4.57
CA ILE A 176 -13.53 9.54 -5.54
C ILE A 176 -14.62 10.35 -4.83
N LYS A 177 -15.43 9.73 -3.96
CA LYS A 177 -16.49 10.43 -3.19
C LYS A 177 -15.93 11.45 -2.21
N SER A 178 -14.72 11.25 -1.71
CA SER A 178 -14.06 12.21 -0.81
C SER A 178 -13.57 13.48 -1.52
N MET A 179 -13.48 13.48 -2.86
CA MET A 179 -13.03 14.64 -3.64
C MET A 179 -14.17 15.63 -3.90
N PRO A 180 -13.87 16.93 -4.04
CA PRO A 180 -14.86 17.92 -4.45
C PRO A 180 -15.54 17.53 -5.77
N LEU A 181 -16.88 17.61 -5.82
CA LEU A 181 -17.67 17.23 -7.00
C LEU A 181 -17.18 17.90 -8.30
N VAL A 182 -16.83 19.19 -8.22
CA VAL A 182 -16.30 19.96 -9.36
C VAL A 182 -15.00 19.35 -9.88
N LEU A 183 -14.11 18.89 -9.01
CA LEU A 183 -12.85 18.25 -9.40
C LEU A 183 -13.11 16.94 -10.15
N ASN A 184 -14.04 16.12 -9.65
CA ASN A 184 -14.43 14.87 -10.31
C ASN A 184 -15.02 15.12 -11.70
N ILE A 185 -15.94 16.09 -11.83
CA ILE A 185 -16.54 16.46 -13.12
C ILE A 185 -15.49 16.98 -14.10
N VAL A 186 -14.62 17.90 -13.66
CA VAL A 186 -13.55 18.47 -14.49
C VAL A 186 -12.58 17.39 -14.96
N THR A 187 -12.19 16.47 -14.08
CA THR A 187 -11.28 15.37 -14.43
C THR A 187 -11.91 14.41 -15.45
N PHE A 188 -13.18 14.06 -15.25
CA PHE A 188 -13.93 13.19 -16.15
C PHE A 188 -14.17 13.82 -17.53
N LEU A 189 -14.62 15.07 -17.58
CA LEU A 189 -14.81 15.79 -18.85
C LEU A 189 -13.47 16.04 -19.55
N GLY A 190 -12.42 16.36 -18.78
CA GLY A 190 -11.06 16.52 -19.29
C GLY A 190 -10.53 15.25 -19.97
N SER A 191 -10.73 14.07 -19.37
CA SER A 191 -10.29 12.81 -19.98
C SER A 191 -11.06 12.48 -21.26
N ILE A 192 -12.37 12.76 -21.32
CA ILE A 192 -13.17 12.64 -22.54
C ILE A 192 -12.66 13.59 -23.62
N CYS A 193 -12.42 14.87 -23.28
CA CYS A 193 -11.92 15.86 -24.23
C CYS A 193 -10.55 15.49 -24.81
N VAL A 194 -9.61 15.02 -23.96
CA VAL A 194 -8.29 14.55 -24.40
C VAL A 194 -8.43 13.35 -25.33
N THR A 195 -9.26 12.37 -24.96
CA THR A 195 -9.50 11.16 -25.78
C THR A 195 -10.11 11.51 -27.13
N ALA A 196 -11.16 12.34 -27.16
CA ALA A 196 -11.82 12.76 -28.38
C ALA A 196 -10.89 13.57 -29.29
N THR A 197 -10.07 14.45 -28.71
CA THR A 197 -9.08 15.25 -29.46
C THR A 197 -8.01 14.35 -30.06
N ALA A 198 -7.45 13.40 -29.29
CA ALA A 198 -6.45 12.47 -29.78
C ALA A 198 -7.01 11.58 -30.91
N LEU A 199 -8.22 11.04 -30.73
CA LEU A 199 -8.91 10.28 -31.78
C LEU A 199 -9.12 11.11 -33.05
N PHE A 200 -9.60 12.35 -32.91
CA PHE A 200 -9.83 13.23 -34.05
C PHE A 200 -8.52 13.55 -34.79
N VAL A 201 -7.49 13.98 -34.07
CA VAL A 201 -6.20 14.37 -34.65
C VAL A 201 -5.51 13.18 -35.33
N ASN A 202 -5.49 12.01 -34.66
CA ASN A 202 -4.92 10.80 -35.26
C ASN A 202 -5.73 10.32 -36.47
N TYR A 203 -7.06 10.43 -36.44
CA TYR A 203 -7.88 10.09 -37.60
C TYR A 203 -7.59 10.99 -38.80
N GLN A 204 -7.49 12.31 -38.59
CA GLN A 204 -7.14 13.25 -39.66
C GLN A 204 -5.76 12.93 -40.26
N GLU A 205 -4.80 12.46 -39.46
CA GLU A 205 -3.51 12.03 -39.97
C GLU A 205 -3.61 10.66 -40.68
N MET A 206 -4.40 9.71 -40.19
CA MET A 206 -4.53 8.36 -40.76
C MET A 206 -5.19 8.32 -42.13
N ILE A 207 -6.09 9.25 -42.45
CA ILE A 207 -6.75 9.32 -43.76
C ILE A 207 -5.84 9.88 -44.86
N ILE A 208 -4.74 10.55 -44.50
CA ILE A 208 -3.77 11.11 -45.45
C ILE A 208 -2.87 9.97 -45.95
N GLN A 209 -3.16 9.46 -47.15
CA GLN A 209 -2.32 8.45 -47.79
C GLN A 209 -0.99 9.06 -48.24
N LYS A 210 0.12 8.48 -47.80
CA LYS A 210 1.47 8.84 -48.23
C LYS A 210 2.11 7.73 -49.01
N ASN A 211 2.48 8.04 -50.25
CA ASN A 211 3.21 7.09 -51.10
C ASN A 211 4.66 6.98 -50.64
N THR A 212 4.95 5.98 -49.80
CA THR A 212 6.30 5.70 -49.30
C THR A 212 6.95 4.62 -50.16
N PRO A 213 8.18 4.82 -50.66
CA PRO A 213 8.86 3.81 -51.46
C PRO A 213 8.93 2.44 -50.76
N ILE A 214 8.71 1.35 -51.50
CA ILE A 214 8.64 -0.02 -50.93
C ILE A 214 9.89 -0.41 -50.13
N VAL A 215 11.08 0.05 -50.56
CA VAL A 215 12.34 -0.19 -49.84
C VAL A 215 12.34 0.52 -48.48
N ASN A 216 11.85 1.76 -48.42
CA ASN A 216 11.74 2.52 -47.18
C ASN A 216 10.69 1.88 -46.25
N LEU A 217 9.55 1.45 -46.80
CA LEU A 217 8.54 0.70 -46.04
C LEU A 217 9.09 -0.60 -45.46
N ALA A 218 9.92 -1.34 -46.21
CA ALA A 218 10.55 -2.55 -45.72
C ALA A 218 11.49 -2.27 -44.52
N ILE A 219 12.25 -1.17 -44.57
CA ILE A 219 13.09 -0.73 -43.45
C ILE A 219 12.23 -0.31 -42.25
N ILE A 220 11.17 0.47 -42.46
CA ILE A 220 10.24 0.90 -41.40
C ILE A 220 9.55 -0.32 -40.76
N ALA A 221 9.12 -1.30 -41.55
CA ALA A 221 8.57 -2.56 -41.06
C ALA A 221 9.59 -3.34 -40.23
N ALA A 222 10.85 -3.43 -40.67
CA ALA A 222 11.92 -4.06 -39.91
C ALA A 222 12.16 -3.34 -38.56
N ILE A 223 12.14 -2.00 -38.55
CA ILE A 223 12.22 -1.20 -37.31
C ILE A 223 11.01 -1.50 -36.41
N ALA A 224 9.79 -1.53 -36.95
CA ALA A 224 8.59 -1.83 -36.18
C ALA A 224 8.66 -3.23 -35.54
N ILE A 225 9.12 -4.25 -36.26
CA ILE A 225 9.28 -5.62 -35.76
C ILE A 225 10.37 -5.66 -34.69
N PHE A 226 11.53 -5.06 -34.96
CA PHE A 226 12.62 -4.96 -33.99
C PHE A 226 12.17 -4.27 -32.70
N LEU A 227 11.49 -3.13 -32.78
CA LEU A 227 11.02 -2.40 -31.59
C LEU A 227 9.89 -3.12 -30.87
N SER A 228 8.98 -3.76 -31.61
CA SER A 228 7.91 -4.56 -31.01
C SER A 228 8.48 -5.72 -30.18
N THR A 229 9.60 -6.31 -30.62
CA THR A 229 10.29 -7.33 -29.84
C THR A 229 11.15 -6.72 -28.73
N TYR A 230 11.97 -5.71 -29.01
CA TYR A 230 12.93 -5.14 -28.06
C TYR A 230 12.28 -4.39 -26.89
N LEU A 231 11.19 -3.65 -27.14
CA LEU A 231 10.47 -2.92 -26.09
C LEU A 231 9.68 -3.86 -25.17
N TRP A 232 9.02 -4.87 -25.76
CA TRP A 232 7.98 -5.67 -25.10
C TRP A 232 8.39 -7.12 -24.80
N LYS A 233 9.66 -7.51 -25.01
CA LYS A 233 10.16 -8.86 -24.68
C LYS A 233 9.91 -9.18 -23.21
N LYS A 234 9.32 -10.35 -22.94
CA LYS A 234 9.16 -10.86 -21.57
C LYS A 234 10.53 -10.92 -20.86
N LYS A 235 10.61 -10.46 -19.60
CA LYS A 235 11.80 -10.43 -18.73
C LYS A 235 13.00 -9.57 -19.16
N HIS A 236 13.12 -9.19 -20.44
CA HIS A 236 14.26 -8.40 -20.92
C HIS A 236 13.90 -7.18 -21.78
N GLY A 237 12.61 -6.88 -21.94
CA GLY A 237 12.14 -5.71 -22.68
C GLY A 237 12.58 -4.41 -22.02
N VAL A 238 12.73 -3.35 -22.82
CA VAL A 238 13.07 -2.02 -22.28
C VAL A 238 11.96 -1.50 -21.35
N PHE A 239 10.69 -1.72 -21.71
CA PHE A 239 9.55 -1.18 -20.96
C PHE A 239 9.54 -1.64 -19.49
N ILE A 240 9.76 -2.93 -19.26
CA ILE A 240 9.75 -3.52 -17.92
C ILE A 240 10.97 -3.13 -17.05
N ARG A 241 11.96 -2.45 -17.65
CA ARG A 241 13.17 -1.93 -16.99
C ARG A 241 13.12 -0.42 -16.81
N THR A 242 11.98 0.20 -17.14
CA THR A 242 11.70 1.57 -16.70
C THR A 242 11.34 1.53 -15.23
N ALA A 243 11.77 2.54 -14.47
CA ALA A 243 11.79 2.50 -13.01
C ALA A 243 10.40 2.21 -12.42
N ILE A 244 9.36 2.89 -12.90
CA ILE A 244 8.00 2.69 -12.37
C ILE A 244 7.45 1.28 -12.66
N VAL A 245 7.84 0.68 -13.79
CA VAL A 245 7.39 -0.67 -14.17
C VAL A 245 8.20 -1.72 -13.44
N GLU A 246 9.51 -1.51 -13.27
CA GLU A 246 10.37 -2.36 -12.44
C GLU A 246 9.83 -2.39 -11.00
N PHE A 247 9.56 -1.24 -10.38
CA PHE A 247 8.93 -1.18 -9.05
C PHE A 247 7.58 -1.89 -8.98
N TYR A 248 6.73 -1.75 -10.01
CA TYR A 248 5.46 -2.47 -10.05
C TYR A 248 5.67 -3.99 -10.06
N LEU A 249 6.65 -4.48 -10.83
CA LEU A 249 6.97 -5.90 -10.94
C LEU A 249 7.61 -6.45 -9.67
N ASP A 250 8.50 -5.69 -9.03
CA ASP A 250 9.17 -6.08 -7.78
C ASP A 250 8.15 -6.24 -6.65
N VAL A 251 7.24 -5.28 -6.48
CA VAL A 251 6.13 -5.38 -5.51
C VAL A 251 5.22 -6.57 -5.84
N LYS A 252 4.94 -6.80 -7.13
CA LYS A 252 4.13 -7.94 -7.55
C LYS A 252 4.81 -9.28 -7.25
N GLU A 253 6.13 -9.36 -7.42
CA GLU A 253 6.92 -10.53 -7.06
C GLU A 253 6.92 -10.75 -5.55
N TYR A 254 7.10 -9.69 -4.76
CA TYR A 254 6.98 -9.74 -3.30
C TYR A 254 5.61 -10.28 -2.84
N LEU A 255 4.51 -9.76 -3.39
CA LEU A 255 3.16 -10.27 -3.10
C LEU A 255 2.99 -11.74 -3.51
N ALA A 256 3.59 -12.16 -4.63
CA ALA A 256 3.58 -13.56 -5.06
C ALA A 256 4.41 -14.46 -4.13
N THR A 257 5.51 -13.97 -3.57
CA THR A 257 6.29 -14.69 -2.56
C THR A 257 5.49 -14.87 -1.26
N ASN A 258 4.65 -13.91 -0.88
CA ASN A 258 3.80 -14.05 0.31
C ASN A 258 2.83 -15.24 0.22
N LEU A 259 2.41 -15.65 -0.98
CA LEU A 259 1.61 -16.87 -1.19
C LEU A 259 2.27 -18.15 -0.68
N GLN A 260 3.61 -18.15 -0.56
CA GLN A 260 4.35 -19.26 0.02
C GLN A 260 4.01 -19.46 1.50
N TYR A 261 3.45 -18.45 2.20
CA TYR A 261 3.02 -18.58 3.59
C TYR A 261 2.04 -19.73 3.80
N SER A 262 1.05 -19.86 2.90
CA SER A 262 0.08 -20.96 2.94
C SER A 262 0.68 -22.28 2.46
N GLN A 263 1.60 -22.24 1.49
CA GLN A 263 2.27 -23.44 0.95
C GLN A 263 3.19 -24.09 1.99
N ASN A 264 3.89 -23.26 2.77
CA ASN A 264 4.85 -23.69 3.78
C ASN A 264 4.20 -23.98 5.14
N MET A 265 2.86 -23.83 5.26
CA MET A 265 2.15 -23.98 6.53
C MET A 265 2.38 -25.34 7.17
N GLN A 266 2.32 -26.44 6.40
CA GLN A 266 2.47 -27.79 6.95
C GLN A 266 3.86 -28.01 7.58
N GLU A 267 4.91 -27.56 6.89
CA GLU A 267 6.28 -27.63 7.39
C GLU A 267 6.44 -26.78 8.66
N ARG A 268 5.99 -25.52 8.61
CA ARG A 268 6.02 -24.59 9.74
C ARG A 268 5.30 -25.14 10.98
N ILE A 269 4.12 -25.72 10.81
CA ILE A 269 3.35 -26.31 11.92
C ILE A 269 4.01 -27.60 12.43
N SER A 270 4.65 -28.39 11.56
CA SER A 270 5.28 -29.66 11.98
C SER A 270 6.49 -29.47 12.90
N GLU A 271 7.17 -28.33 12.77
CA GLU A 271 8.34 -27.96 13.60
C GLU A 271 7.96 -27.12 14.83
N LEU A 272 6.72 -26.64 14.90
CA LEU A 272 6.25 -25.80 15.98
C LEU A 272 6.08 -26.59 17.29
N GLN A 273 6.77 -26.16 18.34
CA GLN A 273 6.64 -26.70 19.69
C GLN A 273 6.01 -25.64 20.59
N VAL A 274 4.90 -25.98 21.24
CA VAL A 274 4.22 -25.10 22.20
C VAL A 274 3.90 -25.88 23.47
N THR A 275 4.21 -25.30 24.62
CA THR A 275 3.88 -25.84 25.95
C THR A 275 3.16 -24.78 26.76
N LEU A 276 1.93 -25.08 27.21
CA LEU A 276 1.20 -24.26 28.18
C LEU A 276 1.83 -24.39 29.57
N LEU A 277 2.12 -23.26 30.21
CA LEU A 277 2.68 -23.21 31.55
C LEU A 277 1.61 -23.36 32.63
N ASN A 278 0.42 -22.84 32.37
CA ASN A 278 -0.76 -23.01 33.21
C ASN A 278 -1.91 -23.59 32.39
N LYS A 279 -2.63 -24.56 32.95
CA LYS A 279 -3.82 -25.15 32.35
C LYS A 279 -5.04 -24.78 33.17
N THR A 280 -6.02 -24.17 32.52
CA THR A 280 -7.33 -23.90 33.10
C THR A 280 -8.30 -24.99 32.64
N ASP A 281 -8.98 -25.63 33.59
CA ASP A 281 -9.98 -26.68 33.28
C ASP A 281 -11.32 -26.10 32.79
N LYS A 282 -11.55 -24.80 33.01
CA LYS A 282 -12.77 -24.10 32.57
C LYS A 282 -12.59 -23.53 31.16
N PRO A 283 -13.57 -23.76 30.25
CA PRO A 283 -13.63 -23.06 28.97
C PRO A 283 -13.56 -21.55 29.14
N HIS A 284 -12.79 -20.88 28.28
CA HIS A 284 -12.56 -19.44 28.38
C HIS A 284 -12.23 -18.80 27.04
N THR A 285 -12.24 -17.46 27.01
CA THR A 285 -11.91 -16.70 25.80
C THR A 285 -10.76 -15.73 26.02
N ILE A 286 -9.85 -15.69 25.06
CA ILE A 286 -8.84 -14.64 24.90
C ILE A 286 -9.23 -13.82 23.67
N LEU A 287 -9.42 -12.52 23.85
CA LEU A 287 -9.87 -11.59 22.83
C LEU A 287 -8.72 -10.69 22.36
N LEU A 288 -8.47 -10.64 21.07
CA LEU A 288 -7.63 -9.65 20.43
C LEU A 288 -8.49 -8.76 19.54
N VAL A 289 -8.46 -7.45 19.78
CA VAL A 289 -9.11 -6.47 18.91
C VAL A 289 -8.06 -5.59 18.24
N ILE A 290 -8.01 -5.65 16.92
CA ILE A 290 -7.13 -4.86 16.08
C ILE A 290 -7.93 -3.66 15.57
N GLY A 291 -7.59 -2.47 16.07
CA GLY A 291 -8.14 -1.20 15.63
C GLY A 291 -7.53 -0.73 14.30
N GLU A 292 -8.16 0.27 13.69
CA GLU A 292 -7.73 0.87 12.44
C GLU A 292 -7.59 2.38 12.59
N SER A 293 -6.42 2.94 12.24
CA SER A 293 -6.18 4.39 12.15
C SER A 293 -6.47 5.21 13.42
N ALA A 294 -6.67 4.58 14.58
CA ALA A 294 -6.94 5.25 15.85
C ALA A 294 -5.66 5.84 16.44
N SER A 295 -5.72 7.11 16.86
CA SER A 295 -4.61 7.80 17.52
C SER A 295 -4.93 8.03 18.99
N ARG A 296 -3.97 7.68 19.88
CA ARG A 296 -4.15 7.91 21.32
C ARG A 296 -4.24 9.39 21.67
N ASP A 297 -3.70 10.26 20.82
CA ASP A 297 -3.69 11.71 21.05
C ASP A 297 -5.10 12.31 21.03
N TYR A 298 -6.05 11.61 20.38
CA TYR A 298 -7.45 12.02 20.21
C TYR A 298 -8.41 11.16 21.06
N MET A 299 -7.87 10.36 21.98
CA MET A 299 -8.63 9.54 22.93
C MET A 299 -8.56 10.14 24.33
N LYS A 300 -9.70 10.54 24.90
CA LYS A 300 -9.78 11.14 26.24
C LYS A 300 -9.20 10.24 27.35
N ALA A 301 -9.19 8.92 27.13
CA ALA A 301 -8.55 7.93 27.99
C ALA A 301 -7.03 8.13 28.12
N PHE A 302 -6.35 8.48 27.02
CA PHE A 302 -4.90 8.66 26.96
C PHE A 302 -4.46 10.13 27.00
N ASN A 303 -5.29 11.05 26.53
CA ASN A 303 -5.04 12.49 26.51
C ASN A 303 -6.17 13.24 27.23
N LYS A 304 -5.96 13.58 28.51
CA LYS A 304 -6.97 14.26 29.34
C LYS A 304 -7.30 15.67 28.85
N ASP A 305 -6.40 16.30 28.11
CA ASP A 305 -6.57 17.65 27.56
C ASP A 305 -7.35 17.65 26.23
N TYR A 306 -7.61 16.48 25.63
CA TYR A 306 -8.36 16.41 24.39
C TYR A 306 -9.79 16.96 24.56
N LYS A 307 -10.24 17.82 23.64
CA LYS A 307 -11.47 18.63 23.81
C LYS A 307 -12.76 17.81 23.88
N PHE A 308 -12.83 16.66 23.22
CA PHE A 308 -14.01 15.82 23.14
C PHE A 308 -13.89 14.59 24.07
N ASP A 309 -15.00 14.16 24.68
CA ASP A 309 -15.05 12.92 25.45
C ASP A 309 -15.23 11.72 24.51
N THR A 310 -14.16 11.38 23.80
CA THR A 310 -14.16 10.36 22.75
C THR A 310 -14.12 8.93 23.25
N THR A 311 -13.87 8.69 24.53
CA THR A 311 -13.71 7.33 25.06
C THR A 311 -14.33 7.18 26.45
N PRO A 312 -15.63 7.44 26.62
CA PRO A 312 -16.30 7.37 27.92
C PRO A 312 -16.24 5.97 28.55
N TRP A 313 -16.39 4.90 27.76
CA TRP A 313 -16.31 3.53 28.27
C TRP A 313 -14.90 3.21 28.76
N LEU A 314 -13.88 3.44 27.93
CA LEU A 314 -12.50 3.17 28.33
C LEU A 314 -12.06 4.04 29.52
N ASN A 315 -12.50 5.30 29.60
CA ASN A 315 -12.24 6.18 30.75
C ASN A 315 -12.79 5.58 32.05
N LYS A 316 -14.00 5.01 32.01
CA LYS A 316 -14.61 4.33 33.16
C LYS A 316 -13.85 3.05 33.50
N MET A 317 -13.52 2.24 32.50
CA MET A 317 -12.85 0.96 32.69
C MET A 317 -11.42 1.10 33.22
N ALA A 318 -10.70 2.15 32.81
CA ALA A 318 -9.34 2.46 33.27
C ALA A 318 -9.24 2.71 34.79
N GLN A 319 -10.36 2.93 35.49
CA GLN A 319 -10.38 3.05 36.96
C GLN A 319 -10.32 1.69 37.66
N SER A 320 -10.60 0.60 36.95
CA SER A 320 -10.49 -0.76 37.49
C SER A 320 -9.05 -1.27 37.44
N LYS A 321 -8.65 -2.06 38.44
CA LYS A 321 -7.37 -2.79 38.42
C LYS A 321 -7.23 -3.69 37.18
N ASN A 322 -8.35 -4.22 36.69
CA ASN A 322 -8.39 -5.20 35.60
C ASN A 322 -7.95 -4.61 34.24
N PHE A 323 -7.94 -3.27 34.09
CA PHE A 323 -7.50 -2.62 32.86
C PHE A 323 -6.10 -2.00 33.02
N ILE A 324 -5.28 -2.09 31.99
CA ILE A 324 -3.95 -1.46 31.91
C ILE A 324 -3.88 -0.66 30.62
N LEU A 325 -3.52 0.62 30.69
CA LEU A 325 -3.38 1.50 29.52
C LEU A 325 -1.90 1.78 29.29
N PHE A 326 -1.44 1.63 28.05
CA PHE A 326 -0.03 1.81 27.70
C PHE A 326 0.16 3.10 26.88
N PRO A 327 0.47 4.25 27.52
CA PRO A 327 0.51 5.54 26.84
C PRO A 327 1.71 5.72 25.90
N ASN A 328 2.63 4.76 25.82
CA ASN A 328 3.87 4.84 25.04
C ASN A 328 3.97 3.75 23.94
N ALA A 329 2.83 3.37 23.35
CA ALA A 329 2.76 2.39 22.25
C ALA A 329 2.91 3.04 20.86
N PHE A 330 3.64 2.40 19.94
CA PHE A 330 3.85 2.94 18.61
C PHE A 330 3.58 1.89 17.53
N SER A 331 3.17 2.31 16.35
CA SER A 331 3.09 1.42 15.19
C SER A 331 4.45 1.32 14.48
N ILE A 332 4.75 0.16 13.89
CA ILE A 332 5.93 -0.05 13.03
C ILE A 332 5.90 0.86 11.79
N LEU A 333 4.74 1.10 11.19
CA LEU A 333 4.54 1.89 9.97
C LEU A 333 3.06 2.31 9.89
N PRO A 334 2.70 3.51 9.36
CA PRO A 334 1.30 3.94 9.26
C PRO A 334 0.50 3.23 8.15
N HIS A 335 0.69 1.92 7.99
CA HIS A 335 0.18 1.08 6.91
C HIS A 335 -0.39 -0.21 7.49
N THR A 336 -1.68 -0.46 7.28
CA THR A 336 -2.42 -1.61 7.84
C THR A 336 -1.78 -2.96 7.56
N VAL A 337 -1.44 -3.27 6.30
CA VAL A 337 -0.92 -4.60 5.94
C VAL A 337 0.41 -4.88 6.64
N THR A 338 1.36 -3.95 6.59
CA THR A 338 2.64 -4.08 7.29
C THR A 338 2.44 -4.19 8.80
N ALA A 339 1.68 -3.28 9.40
CA ALA A 339 1.51 -3.23 10.85
C ALA A 339 0.82 -4.48 11.40
N VAL A 340 -0.27 -4.93 10.77
CA VAL A 340 -1.02 -6.10 11.23
C VAL A 340 -0.25 -7.39 10.96
N SER A 341 0.36 -7.56 9.79
CA SER A 341 1.12 -8.79 9.49
C SER A 341 2.31 -8.98 10.44
N ASN A 342 3.02 -7.90 10.79
CA ASN A 342 4.13 -7.94 11.74
C ASN A 342 3.60 -8.16 13.17
N ALA A 343 2.52 -7.49 13.57
CA ALA A 343 1.91 -7.72 14.89
C ALA A 343 1.42 -9.15 15.11
N MET A 344 1.00 -9.84 14.04
CA MET A 344 0.42 -11.18 14.10
C MET A 344 1.42 -12.31 13.86
N THR A 345 2.68 -12.01 13.57
CA THR A 345 3.75 -13.00 13.32
C THR A 345 5.00 -12.69 14.13
N GLU A 346 5.93 -13.62 14.19
CA GLU A 346 7.22 -13.42 14.87
C GLU A 346 8.20 -12.49 14.13
N ILE A 347 7.76 -11.82 13.07
CA ILE A 347 8.55 -10.81 12.35
C ILE A 347 8.48 -9.50 13.11
N ASN A 348 9.63 -8.87 13.28
CA ASN A 348 9.70 -7.50 13.77
C ASN A 348 10.91 -6.79 13.17
N GLN A 349 10.97 -5.46 13.34
CA GLN A 349 12.04 -4.64 12.77
C GLN A 349 13.42 -4.85 13.43
N TYR A 350 13.56 -5.83 14.34
CA TYR A 350 14.80 -6.18 15.03
C TYR A 350 15.30 -7.58 14.66
N ASN A 351 14.64 -8.26 13.72
CA ASN A 351 15.05 -9.54 13.18
C ASN A 351 14.97 -9.56 11.65
N ASP A 352 15.59 -10.57 11.02
CA ASP A 352 15.63 -10.74 9.56
C ASP A 352 14.68 -11.84 9.08
N LYS A 353 13.62 -12.15 9.86
CA LYS A 353 12.67 -13.20 9.50
C LYS A 353 11.81 -12.77 8.32
N LYS A 354 11.43 -13.75 7.51
CA LYS A 354 10.58 -13.55 6.34
C LYS A 354 9.16 -13.99 6.62
N PHE A 355 8.19 -13.28 6.05
CA PHE A 355 6.77 -13.53 6.29
C PHE A 355 6.36 -14.97 6.04
N TYR A 356 6.70 -15.51 4.88
CA TYR A 356 6.29 -16.85 4.47
C TYR A 356 6.95 -18.00 5.25
N GLU A 357 7.97 -17.72 6.07
CA GLU A 357 8.66 -18.68 6.96
C GLU A 357 8.23 -18.52 8.44
N SER A 358 7.54 -17.42 8.78
CA SER A 358 7.32 -17.03 10.18
C SER A 358 6.04 -17.62 10.78
N CYS A 359 6.11 -18.06 12.04
CA CYS A 359 4.94 -18.49 12.80
C CYS A 359 4.04 -17.31 13.15
N SER A 360 2.72 -17.52 13.04
CA SER A 360 1.70 -16.56 13.47
C SER A 360 1.19 -16.86 14.87
N ILE A 361 0.57 -15.86 15.51
CA ILE A 361 -0.10 -16.08 16.80
C ILE A 361 -1.29 -17.04 16.67
N ILE A 362 -1.88 -17.18 15.48
CA ILE A 362 -2.91 -18.19 15.20
C ILE A 362 -2.31 -19.59 15.27
N ASP A 363 -1.12 -19.78 14.70
CA ASP A 363 -0.40 -21.06 14.77
C ASP A 363 -0.10 -21.43 16.23
N ILE A 364 0.34 -20.45 17.04
CA ILE A 364 0.56 -20.62 18.49
C ILE A 364 -0.74 -20.96 19.23
N ALA A 365 -1.83 -20.24 18.95
CA ALA A 365 -3.11 -20.46 19.60
C ALA A 365 -3.67 -21.87 19.30
N HIS A 366 -3.57 -22.33 18.05
CA HIS A 366 -3.92 -23.71 17.68
C HIS A 366 -3.08 -24.75 18.41
N ALA A 367 -1.75 -24.57 18.44
CA ALA A 367 -0.86 -25.48 19.15
C ALA A 367 -1.09 -25.47 20.68
N ALA A 368 -1.60 -24.35 21.22
CA ALA A 368 -2.07 -24.23 22.59
C ALA A 368 -3.50 -24.80 22.82
N GLY A 369 -4.17 -25.31 21.78
CA GLY A 369 -5.47 -25.98 21.88
C GLY A 369 -6.69 -25.06 21.86
N TYR A 370 -6.54 -23.81 21.41
CA TYR A 370 -7.67 -22.90 21.21
C TYR A 370 -8.38 -23.16 19.89
N LYS A 371 -9.71 -22.97 19.88
CA LYS A 371 -10.48 -22.73 18.67
C LYS A 371 -10.29 -21.27 18.25
N VAL A 372 -9.81 -21.02 17.03
CA VAL A 372 -9.46 -19.67 16.59
C VAL A 372 -10.53 -19.09 15.67
N HIS A 373 -11.05 -17.92 16.02
CA HIS A 373 -12.04 -17.18 15.23
C HIS A 373 -11.44 -15.85 14.79
N TRP A 374 -11.57 -15.50 13.50
CA TRP A 374 -11.17 -14.21 12.95
C TRP A 374 -12.37 -13.53 12.28
N TYR A 375 -12.79 -12.39 12.82
CA TYR A 375 -13.90 -11.58 12.28
C TYR A 375 -13.42 -10.20 11.89
N SER A 376 -13.74 -9.76 10.67
CA SER A 376 -13.18 -8.51 10.12
C SER A 376 -14.20 -7.67 9.37
N ASN A 377 -14.23 -6.37 9.67
CA ASN A 377 -14.95 -5.36 8.89
C ASN A 377 -14.02 -4.62 7.91
N GLN A 378 -12.71 -4.88 7.98
CA GLN A 378 -11.79 -4.53 6.90
C GLN A 378 -12.15 -5.32 5.64
N GLY A 379 -12.12 -4.67 4.48
CA GLY A 379 -12.56 -5.27 3.23
C GLY A 379 -11.81 -6.54 2.89
N HIS A 380 -12.57 -7.57 2.52
CA HIS A 380 -12.04 -8.83 2.00
C HIS A 380 -12.84 -9.21 0.79
N LEU A 381 -12.26 -8.95 -0.38
CA LEU A 381 -12.89 -9.27 -1.64
C LEU A 381 -11.85 -9.97 -2.50
N GLY A 382 -11.69 -11.25 -2.22
CA GLY A 382 -11.52 -12.34 -3.20
C GLY A 382 -10.37 -12.32 -4.20
N CYS A 383 -9.49 -11.30 -4.20
CA CYS A 383 -8.41 -11.18 -5.19
C CYS A 383 -7.09 -10.66 -4.62
N ALA A 384 -7.03 -10.18 -3.37
CA ALA A 384 -5.79 -9.76 -2.74
C ALA A 384 -5.41 -10.75 -1.64
N ASP A 385 -4.51 -11.68 -1.97
CA ASP A 385 -3.81 -12.54 -1.03
C ASP A 385 -2.83 -11.71 -0.18
N THR A 386 -3.35 -10.71 0.54
CA THR A 386 -2.51 -9.89 1.42
C THR A 386 -2.02 -10.75 2.59
N PRO A 387 -0.84 -10.45 3.15
CA PRO A 387 -0.35 -11.11 4.36
C PRO A 387 -1.38 -11.25 5.48
N VAL A 388 -2.22 -10.22 5.71
CA VAL A 388 -3.28 -10.25 6.72
C VAL A 388 -4.34 -11.30 6.41
N THR A 389 -4.79 -11.38 5.15
CA THR A 389 -5.76 -12.39 4.70
C THR A 389 -5.16 -13.79 4.76
N LEU A 390 -3.90 -13.94 4.38
CA LEU A 390 -3.18 -15.22 4.44
C LEU A 390 -3.06 -15.75 5.88
N ILE A 391 -2.80 -14.87 6.86
CA ILE A 391 -2.85 -15.22 8.28
C ILE A 391 -4.28 -15.54 8.69
N ALA A 392 -5.25 -14.66 8.45
CA ALA A 392 -6.64 -14.84 8.90
C ALA A 392 -7.26 -16.15 8.39
N ASN A 393 -6.95 -16.55 7.15
CA ASN A 393 -7.42 -17.80 6.55
C ASN A 393 -6.82 -19.06 7.18
N THR A 394 -5.81 -18.97 8.05
CA THR A 394 -5.36 -20.12 8.83
C THR A 394 -6.23 -20.38 10.05
N ALA A 395 -7.09 -19.45 10.48
CA ALA A 395 -8.03 -19.63 11.58
C ALA A 395 -9.05 -20.74 11.28
N ASP A 396 -9.65 -21.32 12.33
CA ASP A 396 -10.73 -22.28 12.16
C ASP A 396 -11.98 -21.68 11.50
N VAL A 397 -12.29 -20.43 11.84
CA VAL A 397 -13.40 -19.66 11.28
C VAL A 397 -12.90 -18.26 10.95
N ALA A 398 -12.85 -17.93 9.66
CA ALA A 398 -12.57 -16.58 9.18
C ALA A 398 -13.80 -16.01 8.48
N LYS A 399 -14.33 -14.87 8.94
CA LYS A 399 -15.48 -14.19 8.34
C LYS A 399 -15.25 -12.70 8.18
N TRP A 400 -15.83 -12.19 7.11
CA TRP A 400 -15.86 -10.78 6.80
C TRP A 400 -17.29 -10.29 6.69
N THR A 401 -17.52 -9.07 7.17
CA THR A 401 -18.80 -8.39 7.00
C THR A 401 -19.11 -8.24 5.51
N LYS A 402 -20.37 -8.45 5.12
CA LYS A 402 -20.78 -8.35 3.72
C LYS A 402 -20.63 -6.90 3.23
N GLN A 403 -19.68 -6.66 2.33
CA GLN A 403 -19.55 -5.36 1.68
C GLN A 403 -20.44 -5.31 0.43
N GLU A 404 -21.64 -4.77 0.57
CA GLU A 404 -22.48 -4.45 -0.60
C GLU A 404 -21.93 -3.20 -1.32
N LEU A 405 -21.99 -3.21 -2.65
CA LEU A 405 -21.52 -2.09 -3.46
C LEU A 405 -22.26 -0.81 -3.05
N ASN A 406 -21.51 0.26 -2.75
CA ASN A 406 -22.04 1.56 -2.29
C ASN A 406 -22.73 1.59 -0.92
N GLN A 407 -22.62 0.55 -0.08
CA GLN A 407 -23.11 0.62 1.29
C GLN A 407 -21.96 0.86 2.29
N VAL A 408 -22.23 1.74 3.27
CA VAL A 408 -21.31 1.98 4.39
C VAL A 408 -21.55 0.88 5.43
N GLN A 409 -20.49 0.14 5.76
CA GLN A 409 -20.54 -0.93 6.75
C GLN A 409 -19.88 -0.47 8.05
N TYR A 410 -20.67 -0.38 9.13
CA TYR A 410 -20.19 -0.02 10.46
C TYR A 410 -19.70 -1.24 11.23
N ASP A 411 -18.77 -1.04 12.17
CA ASP A 411 -18.15 -2.12 12.96
C ASP A 411 -19.13 -2.88 13.85
N GLU A 412 -20.30 -2.32 14.17
CA GLU A 412 -21.38 -3.02 14.89
C GLU A 412 -21.87 -4.30 14.18
N SER A 413 -21.65 -4.42 12.86
CA SER A 413 -22.02 -5.63 12.11
C SER A 413 -21.15 -6.85 12.41
N LEU A 414 -20.08 -6.69 13.19
CA LEU A 414 -19.29 -7.78 13.73
C LEU A 414 -19.97 -8.45 14.94
N LEU A 415 -20.85 -7.73 15.65
CA LEU A 415 -21.50 -8.23 16.87
C LEU A 415 -22.28 -9.54 16.66
N PRO A 416 -23.07 -9.73 15.56
CA PRO A 416 -23.77 -10.99 15.33
C PRO A 416 -22.85 -12.19 15.13
N TYR A 417 -21.59 -12.01 14.76
CA TYR A 417 -20.65 -13.15 14.62
C TYR A 417 -20.21 -13.69 15.97
N LEU A 418 -20.35 -12.93 17.06
CA LEU A 418 -20.00 -13.38 18.41
C LEU A 418 -20.89 -14.53 18.90
N ASP A 419 -22.12 -14.63 18.38
CA ASP A 419 -23.08 -15.70 18.68
C ASP A 419 -22.65 -17.08 18.15
N GLU A 420 -21.63 -17.14 17.30
CA GLU A 420 -21.13 -18.38 16.72
C GLU A 420 -20.05 -19.06 17.58
N LEU A 421 -19.50 -18.34 18.56
CA LEU A 421 -18.49 -18.91 19.46
C LEU A 421 -19.14 -19.91 20.41
N ASP A 422 -18.49 -21.06 20.56
CA ASP A 422 -18.91 -22.10 21.49
C ASP A 422 -18.36 -21.77 22.89
N PRO A 423 -19.20 -21.40 23.87
CA PRO A 423 -18.75 -21.04 25.22
C PRO A 423 -18.16 -22.24 25.99
N GLU A 424 -18.35 -23.47 25.51
CA GLU A 424 -17.79 -24.68 26.12
C GLU A 424 -16.38 -25.02 25.60
N LYS A 425 -15.77 -24.14 24.78
CA LYS A 425 -14.41 -24.28 24.26
C LYS A 425 -13.49 -23.15 24.73
N ASN A 426 -12.19 -23.42 24.67
CA ASN A 426 -11.19 -22.37 24.75
C ASN A 426 -11.16 -21.64 23.40
N ASN A 427 -11.53 -20.36 23.39
CA ASN A 427 -11.61 -19.56 22.16
C ASN A 427 -10.49 -18.50 22.13
N PHE A 428 -9.82 -18.39 20.99
CA PHE A 428 -8.99 -17.24 20.66
C PHE A 428 -9.71 -16.43 19.58
N LEU A 429 -10.26 -15.29 19.97
CA LEU A 429 -11.10 -14.45 19.13
C LEU A 429 -10.30 -13.23 18.65
N VAL A 430 -10.13 -13.09 17.34
CA VAL A 430 -9.57 -11.90 16.71
C VAL A 430 -10.71 -11.10 16.05
N ILE A 431 -10.79 -9.82 16.39
CA ILE A 431 -11.72 -8.87 15.76
C ILE A 431 -10.91 -7.75 15.11
N HIS A 432 -11.07 -7.57 13.80
CA HIS A 432 -10.38 -6.54 13.02
C HIS A 432 -11.36 -5.46 12.55
N LEU A 433 -11.24 -4.27 13.14
CA LEU A 433 -12.17 -3.16 12.95
C LEU A 433 -11.84 -2.38 11.67
N LYS A 434 -12.86 -1.76 11.06
CA LYS A 434 -12.66 -0.66 10.09
C LYS A 434 -12.37 0.66 10.81
N GLY A 435 -12.71 0.75 12.10
CA GLY A 435 -12.22 1.74 13.05
C GLY A 435 -12.32 3.17 12.52
N ASN A 436 -11.21 3.88 12.54
CA ASN A 436 -11.12 5.29 12.19
C ASN A 436 -10.49 5.50 10.80
N HIS A 437 -10.69 4.55 9.88
CA HIS A 437 -10.19 4.66 8.50
C HIS A 437 -10.71 5.92 7.79
N PHE A 438 -9.94 6.41 6.79
CA PHE A 438 -10.20 7.67 6.09
C PHE A 438 -11.66 7.83 5.63
N ASN A 439 -12.12 9.08 5.56
CA ASN A 439 -13.54 9.44 5.44
C ASN A 439 -14.34 9.09 6.71
N PHE A 440 -13.98 9.76 7.81
CA PHE A 440 -14.47 9.44 9.16
C PHE A 440 -15.99 9.51 9.32
N LEU A 441 -16.68 10.34 8.52
CA LEU A 441 -18.15 10.42 8.51
C LEU A 441 -18.81 9.07 8.13
N ASN A 442 -18.10 8.21 7.39
CA ASN A 442 -18.57 6.86 7.03
C ASN A 442 -18.21 5.80 8.10
N ARG A 443 -17.68 6.19 9.26
CA ARG A 443 -17.25 5.24 10.31
C ARG A 443 -18.26 5.07 11.43
N PHE A 444 -19.31 5.88 11.45
CA PHE A 444 -20.38 5.83 12.42
C PHE A 444 -21.72 6.14 11.72
N PRO A 445 -22.85 5.56 12.17
CA PRO A 445 -24.15 5.91 11.62
C PRO A 445 -24.47 7.36 11.94
N GLU A 446 -25.19 8.03 11.05
CA GLU A 446 -25.57 9.44 11.21
C GLU A 446 -26.29 9.70 12.55
N SER A 447 -27.09 8.73 13.02
CA SER A 447 -27.77 8.73 14.31
C SER A 447 -26.83 8.72 15.53
N PHE A 448 -25.56 8.37 15.36
CA PHE A 448 -24.54 8.36 16.41
C PHE A 448 -23.70 9.64 16.47
N THR A 449 -23.95 10.64 15.62
CA THR A 449 -23.19 11.91 15.66
C THR A 449 -23.25 12.54 17.07
N LYS A 450 -22.11 12.66 17.77
CA LYS A 450 -22.02 13.18 19.15
C LYS A 450 -21.53 14.62 19.21
N PHE A 451 -20.52 14.97 18.43
CA PHE A 451 -19.82 16.26 18.52
C PHE A 451 -20.11 17.17 17.33
N GLY A 452 -20.51 16.60 16.19
CA GLY A 452 -20.79 17.32 14.95
C GLY A 452 -22.27 17.56 14.66
N THR A 453 -22.57 17.84 13.38
CA THR A 453 -23.94 17.85 12.85
C THR A 453 -24.16 16.60 12.01
N PRO A 454 -25.27 15.86 12.19
CA PRO A 454 -25.61 14.70 11.38
C PRO A 454 -25.42 14.96 9.87
N GLY A 455 -24.73 14.05 9.19
CA GLY A 455 -24.48 14.11 7.74
C GLY A 455 -23.54 15.23 7.28
N LYS A 456 -23.04 16.09 8.18
CA LYS A 456 -22.15 17.19 7.84
C LYS A 456 -20.69 16.77 7.99
N TYR A 457 -19.95 16.91 6.90
CA TYR A 457 -18.52 16.66 6.89
C TYR A 457 -17.74 17.77 7.62
N ASP A 458 -17.05 17.37 8.68
CA ASP A 458 -16.07 18.15 9.44
C ASP A 458 -14.97 17.19 9.88
N LEU A 459 -13.77 17.34 9.31
CA LEU A 459 -12.74 16.32 9.35
C LEU A 459 -12.27 15.98 10.79
N GLU A 460 -11.97 16.97 11.62
CA GLU A 460 -11.55 16.71 13.01
C GLU A 460 -12.71 16.21 13.89
N VAL A 461 -13.90 16.80 13.71
CA VAL A 461 -15.06 16.47 14.54
C VAL A 461 -15.58 15.07 14.20
N ASN A 462 -15.66 14.72 12.92
CA ASN A 462 -16.02 13.38 12.48
C ASN A 462 -14.96 12.34 12.89
N TYR A 463 -13.67 12.71 12.96
CA TYR A 463 -12.66 11.82 13.54
C TYR A 463 -12.96 11.53 15.02
N ALA A 464 -13.28 12.57 15.80
CA ALA A 464 -13.68 12.41 17.20
C ALA A 464 -14.95 11.55 17.36
N ASP A 465 -15.97 11.79 16.55
CA ASP A 465 -17.20 10.97 16.52
C ASP A 465 -16.88 9.50 16.18
N SER A 466 -15.99 9.25 15.22
CA SER A 466 -15.57 7.90 14.87
C SER A 466 -14.84 7.20 16.01
N ILE A 467 -13.98 7.90 16.79
CA ILE A 467 -13.33 7.31 17.97
C ILE A 467 -14.38 6.97 19.04
N ALA A 468 -15.35 7.86 19.25
CA ALA A 468 -16.44 7.61 20.20
C ALA A 468 -17.35 6.45 19.79
N TYR A 469 -17.46 6.18 18.49
CA TYR A 469 -18.17 5.02 17.97
C TYR A 469 -17.35 3.74 18.14
N THR A 470 -16.04 3.77 17.87
CA THR A 470 -15.13 2.66 18.18
C THR A 470 -15.17 2.31 19.67
N ASP A 471 -15.14 3.28 20.58
CA ASP A 471 -15.28 3.06 22.04
C ASP A 471 -16.60 2.36 22.40
N TYR A 472 -17.71 2.78 21.76
CA TYR A 472 -19.02 2.13 21.93
C TYR A 472 -19.04 0.69 21.41
N VAL A 473 -18.48 0.41 20.23
CA VAL A 473 -18.44 -0.96 19.69
C VAL A 473 -17.53 -1.85 20.54
N LEU A 474 -16.40 -1.34 21.02
CA LEU A 474 -15.52 -2.04 21.96
C LEU A 474 -16.25 -2.41 23.26
N GLU A 475 -17.08 -1.51 23.80
CA GLU A 475 -17.94 -1.79 24.96
C GLU A 475 -18.88 -2.97 24.69
N GLN A 476 -19.55 -2.99 23.53
CA GLN A 476 -20.49 -4.07 23.19
C GLN A 476 -19.77 -5.42 23.06
N ILE A 477 -18.63 -5.45 22.35
CA ILE A 477 -17.79 -6.64 22.20
C ILE A 477 -17.33 -7.15 23.58
N PHE A 478 -16.79 -6.26 24.40
CA PHE A 478 -16.27 -6.58 25.73
C PHE A 478 -17.37 -7.17 26.63
N ASN A 479 -18.52 -6.50 26.69
CA ASN A 479 -19.64 -6.96 27.53
C ASN A 479 -20.15 -8.33 27.06
N TYR A 480 -20.29 -8.54 25.75
CA TYR A 480 -20.69 -9.83 25.22
C TYR A 480 -19.71 -10.94 25.62
N ALA A 481 -18.41 -10.75 25.33
CA ALA A 481 -17.39 -11.75 25.61
C ALA A 481 -17.28 -12.04 27.11
N LYS A 482 -17.38 -11.00 27.95
CA LYS A 482 -17.39 -11.14 29.41
C LYS A 482 -18.59 -11.93 29.92
N ASP A 483 -19.79 -11.62 29.44
CA ASP A 483 -21.03 -12.18 29.97
C ASP A 483 -21.35 -13.58 29.42
N LYS A 484 -20.88 -13.89 28.20
CA LYS A 484 -21.25 -15.13 27.47
C LYS A 484 -20.09 -16.10 27.25
N LEU A 485 -18.86 -15.62 27.16
CA LEU A 485 -17.74 -16.41 26.66
C LEU A 485 -16.61 -16.61 27.68
N ASN A 486 -16.86 -16.28 28.96
CA ASN A 486 -15.88 -16.31 30.04
C ASN A 486 -14.55 -15.65 29.62
N LEU A 487 -14.63 -14.36 29.27
CA LEU A 487 -13.47 -13.56 28.85
C LEU A 487 -12.41 -13.48 29.96
N GLN A 488 -11.22 -14.04 29.70
CA GLN A 488 -10.10 -14.03 30.63
C GLN A 488 -9.09 -12.91 30.34
N ALA A 489 -8.82 -12.63 29.07
CA ALA A 489 -8.00 -11.51 28.67
C ALA A 489 -8.53 -10.83 27.40
N MET A 490 -8.39 -9.51 27.32
CA MET A 490 -8.59 -8.74 26.10
C MET A 490 -7.38 -7.87 25.82
N VAL A 491 -6.91 -7.84 24.57
CA VAL A 491 -5.84 -6.99 24.08
C VAL A 491 -6.41 -6.11 22.98
N TYR A 492 -6.23 -4.79 23.07
CA TYR A 492 -6.58 -3.86 22.00
C TYR A 492 -5.39 -3.00 21.63
N PHE A 493 -5.05 -2.95 20.35
CA PHE A 493 -4.17 -1.93 19.79
C PHE A 493 -4.65 -1.49 18.41
N SER A 494 -4.38 -0.25 18.04
CA SER A 494 -4.58 0.19 16.65
C SER A 494 -3.41 -0.28 15.77
N ASP A 495 -3.69 -0.64 14.52
CA ASP A 495 -2.67 -0.95 13.52
C ASP A 495 -1.70 0.22 13.31
N HIS A 496 -2.22 1.43 13.18
CA HIS A 496 -1.52 2.69 13.12
C HIS A 496 -2.43 3.84 13.56
N ALA A 497 -1.87 5.05 13.59
CA ALA A 497 -2.57 6.27 13.92
C ALA A 497 -2.81 7.12 12.66
N THR A 498 -3.72 8.07 12.76
CA THR A 498 -3.95 9.09 11.73
C THR A 498 -3.95 10.47 12.39
N VAL A 499 -3.45 11.47 11.66
CA VAL A 499 -3.60 12.87 12.02
C VAL A 499 -4.77 13.44 11.19
N PRO A 500 -5.93 13.74 11.80
CA PRO A 500 -7.15 14.03 11.07
C PRO A 500 -7.05 15.28 10.20
N ASP A 501 -6.30 16.32 10.59
CA ASP A 501 -6.16 17.55 9.80
C ASP A 501 -5.23 17.41 8.57
N LYS A 502 -4.67 16.22 8.35
CA LYS A 502 -3.81 15.90 7.21
C LYS A 502 -4.46 14.90 6.27
N ARG A 503 -4.11 15.03 4.98
CA ARG A 503 -4.44 14.00 3.99
C ARG A 503 -3.64 12.73 4.31
N ARG A 504 -4.29 11.55 4.20
CA ARG A 504 -3.60 10.25 4.27
C ARG A 504 -2.41 10.25 3.31
N SER A 505 -1.24 9.85 3.80
CA SER A 505 0.00 9.83 3.04
C SER A 505 0.53 8.39 2.96
N PRO A 506 1.05 7.96 1.81
CA PRO A 506 1.76 6.68 1.68
C PRO A 506 3.17 6.72 2.28
N ASN A 507 3.60 7.88 2.76
CA ASN A 507 4.93 8.06 3.34
C ASN A 507 4.85 8.27 4.85
N PHE A 508 5.93 7.93 5.53
CA PHE A 508 6.07 8.24 6.95
C PHE A 508 6.25 9.75 7.17
N GLU A 509 5.25 10.39 7.80
CA GLU A 509 5.23 11.84 8.05
C GLU A 509 5.56 12.23 9.50
N GLY A 510 6.18 11.31 10.24
CA GLY A 510 6.62 11.51 11.62
C GLY A 510 5.79 10.74 12.64
N LEU A 511 6.16 10.88 13.91
CA LEU A 511 5.66 10.03 14.99
C LEU A 511 4.14 10.13 15.22
N ALA A 512 3.50 11.24 14.84
CA ALA A 512 2.07 11.44 15.05
C ALA A 512 1.19 10.39 14.33
N SER A 513 1.62 9.88 13.17
CA SER A 513 0.91 8.82 12.43
C SER A 513 1.16 7.41 12.97
N VAL A 514 1.99 7.28 14.02
CA VAL A 514 2.29 5.99 14.64
C VAL A 514 2.06 5.99 16.15
N ARG A 515 1.53 7.06 16.77
CA ARG A 515 1.14 7.07 18.20
C ARG A 515 -0.22 6.41 18.41
N ILE A 516 -0.20 5.09 18.57
CA ILE A 516 -1.41 4.29 18.70
C ILE A 516 -1.91 4.19 20.15
N PRO A 517 -3.21 3.95 20.35
CA PRO A 517 -3.73 3.46 21.61
C PRO A 517 -3.41 1.97 21.78
N PHE A 518 -3.09 1.58 23.01
CA PHE A 518 -2.89 0.19 23.42
C PHE A 518 -3.38 0.01 24.85
N PHE A 519 -4.25 -0.96 25.08
CA PHE A 519 -4.69 -1.35 26.43
C PHE A 519 -4.98 -2.85 26.52
N THR A 520 -4.99 -3.35 27.75
CA THR A 520 -5.36 -4.73 28.05
C THR A 520 -6.40 -4.79 29.16
N TYR A 521 -7.20 -5.85 29.16
CA TYR A 521 -8.04 -6.26 30.29
C TYR A 521 -7.68 -7.68 30.71
N PHE A 522 -7.74 -7.95 32.02
CA PHE A 522 -7.56 -9.27 32.61
C PHE A 522 -8.63 -9.55 33.67
N ALA A 523 -9.33 -10.67 33.58
CA ALA A 523 -10.29 -11.10 34.59
C ALA A 523 -9.60 -11.45 35.91
N ASP A 524 -10.34 -11.41 37.03
CA ASP A 524 -9.77 -11.75 38.35
C ASP A 524 -9.25 -13.20 38.39
N ASP A 525 -9.94 -14.13 37.74
CA ASP A 525 -9.51 -15.54 37.60
C ASP A 525 -8.20 -15.68 36.80
N TYR A 526 -8.01 -14.85 35.76
CA TYR A 526 -6.77 -14.81 35.00
C TYR A 526 -5.63 -14.26 35.86
N ILE A 527 -5.85 -13.13 36.55
CA ILE A 527 -4.83 -12.51 37.41
C ILE A 527 -4.36 -13.49 38.49
N ALA A 528 -5.28 -14.24 39.10
CA ALA A 528 -4.95 -15.23 40.13
C ALA A 528 -4.09 -16.40 39.59
N GLN A 529 -4.25 -16.79 38.34
CA GLN A 529 -3.52 -17.91 37.71
C GLN A 529 -2.21 -17.46 37.05
N HIS A 530 -2.17 -16.23 36.53
CA HIS A 530 -1.07 -15.69 35.71
C HIS A 530 -0.49 -14.41 36.34
N GLN A 531 -0.28 -14.44 37.66
CA GLN A 531 0.11 -13.28 38.46
C GLN A 531 1.40 -12.61 37.94
N GLU A 532 2.42 -13.40 37.55
CA GLU A 532 3.69 -12.87 37.03
C GLU A 532 3.51 -12.04 35.75
N VAL A 533 2.67 -12.52 34.82
CA VAL A 533 2.35 -11.81 33.56
C VAL A 533 1.66 -10.48 33.86
N TYR A 534 0.64 -10.50 34.71
CA TYR A 534 -0.13 -9.31 35.07
C TYR A 534 0.74 -8.27 35.82
N ASP A 535 1.51 -8.70 36.82
CA ASP A 535 2.35 -7.80 37.61
C ASP A 535 3.46 -7.17 36.78
N THR A 536 4.05 -7.94 35.86
CA THR A 536 5.06 -7.44 34.92
C THR A 536 4.46 -6.38 34.00
N LEU A 537 3.28 -6.62 33.43
CA LEU A 537 2.60 -5.63 32.59
C LEU A 537 2.23 -4.37 33.36
N LYS A 538 1.76 -4.49 34.61
CA LYS A 538 1.50 -3.31 35.46
C LYS A 538 2.79 -2.52 35.74
N LYS A 539 3.90 -3.20 36.01
CA LYS A 539 5.22 -2.57 36.18
C LYS A 539 5.70 -1.88 34.89
N HIS A 540 5.37 -2.46 33.74
CA HIS A 540 5.77 -1.97 32.41
C HIS A 540 4.73 -1.03 31.75
N GLU A 541 3.69 -0.60 32.47
CA GLU A 541 2.61 0.26 31.95
C GLU A 541 3.15 1.49 31.18
N ASN A 542 4.22 2.11 31.68
CA ASN A 542 4.82 3.30 31.09
C ASN A 542 6.00 3.02 30.14
N PHE A 543 6.31 1.76 29.85
CA PHE A 543 7.39 1.42 28.94
C PHE A 543 7.01 1.73 27.50
N TYR A 544 8.02 1.96 26.67
CA TYR A 544 7.83 2.16 25.25
C TYR A 544 7.70 0.81 24.57
N TRP A 545 6.82 0.72 23.57
CA TRP A 545 6.53 -0.52 22.87
C TRP A 545 6.13 -0.23 21.42
N THR A 546 6.39 -1.17 20.52
CA THR A 546 5.99 -1.10 19.10
C THR A 546 5.15 -2.31 18.74
N ASN A 547 4.11 -2.14 17.91
CA ASN A 547 3.11 -3.18 17.68
C ASN A 547 3.59 -4.40 16.88
N ASP A 548 4.76 -4.32 16.23
CA ASP A 548 5.47 -5.48 15.70
C ASP A 548 5.97 -6.44 16.79
N LEU A 549 5.89 -6.07 18.08
CA LEU A 549 6.18 -6.94 19.23
C LEU A 549 4.90 -7.51 19.87
N ALA A 550 3.75 -7.41 19.20
CA ALA A 550 2.47 -7.92 19.71
C ALA A 550 2.42 -9.45 19.73
N TYR A 551 3.08 -10.11 18.79
CA TYR A 551 3.18 -11.57 18.77
C TYR A 551 3.78 -12.11 20.07
N GLU A 552 4.94 -11.58 20.51
CA GLU A 552 5.59 -12.03 21.74
C GLU A 552 4.81 -11.65 23.01
N LEU A 553 4.13 -10.50 23.00
CA LEU A 553 3.19 -10.12 24.04
C LEU A 553 2.04 -11.15 24.16
N LEU A 554 1.43 -11.52 23.04
CA LEU A 554 0.32 -12.48 23.01
C LEU A 554 0.78 -13.88 23.43
N CYS A 555 1.98 -14.33 23.04
CA CYS A 555 2.56 -15.56 23.58
C CYS A 555 2.65 -15.53 25.12
N SER A 556 3.05 -14.39 25.69
CA SER A 556 3.12 -14.26 27.16
C SER A 556 1.74 -14.26 27.82
N ILE A 557 0.74 -13.64 27.18
CA ILE A 557 -0.63 -13.61 27.68
C ILE A 557 -1.28 -15.00 27.61
N LEU A 558 -0.98 -15.78 26.57
CA LEU A 558 -1.37 -17.20 26.47
C LEU A 558 -0.60 -18.10 27.45
N ASP A 559 0.42 -17.56 28.12
CA ASP A 559 1.26 -18.22 29.11
C ASP A 559 1.90 -19.52 28.59
N ILE A 560 2.63 -19.40 27.47
CA ILE A 560 3.27 -20.52 26.77
C ILE A 560 4.80 -20.42 26.74
N LYS A 561 5.45 -21.55 26.47
CA LYS A 561 6.81 -21.65 25.93
C LYS A 561 6.76 -22.15 24.49
N SER A 562 7.63 -21.64 23.64
CA SER A 562 7.78 -22.11 22.26
C SER A 562 9.20 -21.91 21.73
N ASN A 563 9.60 -22.73 20.76
CA ASN A 563 10.80 -22.50 19.95
C ASN A 563 10.67 -21.26 19.03
N HIS A 564 9.46 -20.74 18.84
CA HIS A 564 9.16 -19.52 18.08
C HIS A 564 8.77 -18.34 18.98
N PHE A 565 9.19 -18.32 20.25
CA PHE A 565 8.88 -17.24 21.19
C PHE A 565 10.15 -16.68 21.85
N ASP A 566 10.50 -15.42 21.56
CA ASP A 566 11.57 -14.67 22.24
C ASP A 566 11.00 -13.82 23.39
N GLU A 567 11.09 -14.34 24.62
CA GLU A 567 10.64 -13.63 25.83
C GLU A 567 11.26 -12.23 25.98
N ALA A 568 12.49 -12.00 25.50
CA ALA A 568 13.14 -10.71 25.65
C ALA A 568 12.51 -9.60 24.79
N ASN A 569 11.65 -9.98 23.84
CA ASN A 569 10.83 -9.07 23.03
C ASN A 569 9.45 -8.79 23.66
N SER A 570 9.00 -9.59 24.63
CA SER A 570 7.67 -9.44 25.22
C SER A 570 7.61 -8.36 26.29
N LEU A 571 6.69 -7.41 26.15
CA LEU A 571 6.40 -6.39 27.17
C LEU A 571 5.93 -7.00 28.50
N ALA A 572 5.38 -8.22 28.47
CA ALA A 572 4.92 -8.95 29.65
C ALA A 572 6.00 -9.82 30.31
N SER A 573 7.27 -9.69 29.89
CA SER A 573 8.40 -10.41 30.48
C SER A 573 9.34 -9.47 31.24
N GLU A 574 9.82 -9.89 32.41
CA GLU A 574 10.90 -9.22 33.15
C GLU A 574 12.21 -9.15 32.34
N LYS A 575 12.34 -9.94 31.27
CA LYS A 575 13.48 -9.92 30.34
C LYS A 575 13.34 -8.88 29.22
N PHE A 576 12.25 -8.12 29.18
CA PHE A 576 12.02 -7.13 28.12
C PHE A 576 13.22 -6.19 27.95
N LYS A 577 13.88 -6.28 26.81
CA LYS A 577 15.21 -5.68 26.62
C LYS A 577 15.20 -4.24 26.12
N TYR A 578 14.07 -3.77 25.57
CA TYR A 578 14.01 -2.50 24.87
C TYR A 578 13.78 -1.32 25.81
N LYS A 579 14.57 -0.27 25.64
CA LYS A 579 14.27 1.09 26.12
C LYS A 579 13.85 1.94 24.93
N ARG A 580 13.31 3.13 25.20
CA ARG A 580 12.90 4.09 24.15
C ARG A 580 13.94 4.24 23.02
N LYS A 581 15.21 4.43 23.38
CA LYS A 581 16.32 4.66 22.43
C LYS A 581 16.61 3.47 21.51
N ASP A 582 16.22 2.27 21.93
CA ASP A 582 16.47 1.02 21.20
C ASP A 582 15.36 0.78 20.17
N LEU A 583 14.14 1.24 20.47
CA LEU A 583 12.98 1.07 19.61
C LEU A 583 13.03 1.91 18.33
N ARG A 584 12.32 1.43 17.31
CA ARG A 584 12.24 2.02 15.98
C ARG A 584 10.80 2.09 15.46
N THR A 585 10.61 2.82 14.37
CA THR A 585 9.41 2.86 13.54
C THR A 585 9.85 3.18 12.11
N ASN A 586 8.92 3.32 11.18
CA ASN A 586 9.19 3.43 9.75
C ASN A 586 10.03 2.23 9.27
N CYS A 587 9.60 1.02 9.66
CA CYS A 587 10.30 -0.25 9.37
C CYS A 587 11.80 -0.19 9.72
N GLY A 588 12.14 0.18 10.96
CA GLY A 588 13.52 0.26 11.43
C GLY A 588 14.27 1.55 11.11
N GLN A 589 13.77 2.41 10.21
CA GLN A 589 14.50 3.58 9.72
C GLN A 589 14.51 4.77 10.70
N THR A 590 13.50 4.89 11.56
CA THR A 590 13.33 6.05 12.47
C THR A 590 13.38 5.61 13.93
N LYS A 591 14.10 6.34 14.80
CA LYS A 591 14.10 6.11 16.26
C LYS A 591 12.92 6.80 16.94
N LEU A 592 12.43 6.24 18.07
CA LEU A 592 11.37 6.84 18.90
C LEU A 592 11.83 7.96 19.85
#